data_AF-A0A2V7HME3-F1
#
_entry.id   AF-A0A2V7HME3-F1
#
_cell.length_a   1.000
_cell.length_b   1.000
_cell.length_c   1.000
_cell.angle_alpha   90.00
_cell.angle_beta   90.00
_cell.angle_gamma   90.00
#
_symmetry.space_group_name_H-M   'P 1'
#
loop_
_entity.id
_entity.type
_entity.pdbx_description
1 polymer ?
#
loop_
_entity_poly.entity_id
_entity_poly.type
_entity_poly.pdbx_seq_one_letter_code
_entity_poly.pdbx_strand_id
1 'polypeptide(L)' 'PLPAGEEPGLEASHVLAPEHEVWSGGAVVAAVRVERETGEFVLERLVWIDDAGTIVNPLLADGQLDGSLAQAWG' A
#
# COMPACT_ATOMS: atom_id res chain seq x y z
N PRO A 1 37.28 -6.17 27.72
CA PRO A 1 37.98 -6.02 26.42
C PRO A 1 37.24 -6.80 25.32
N LEU A 2 37.12 -6.22 24.12
CA LEU A 2 36.52 -6.91 22.97
C LEU A 2 37.43 -8.07 22.51
N PRO A 3 36.85 -9.14 21.94
CA PRO A 3 37.59 -10.21 21.29
C PRO A 3 38.58 -9.68 20.24
N ALA A 4 39.69 -10.39 20.06
CA ALA A 4 40.68 -10.01 19.07
C ALA A 4 40.07 -10.07 17.65
N GLY A 5 40.16 -8.97 16.91
CA GLY A 5 39.63 -8.84 15.55
C GLY A 5 38.27 -8.15 15.44
N GLU A 6 37.64 -7.81 16.57
CA GLU A 6 36.40 -7.02 16.57
C GLU A 6 36.71 -5.52 16.68
N GLU A 7 36.20 -4.75 15.71
CA GLU A 7 36.17 -3.29 15.81
C GLU A 7 35.03 -2.85 16.74
N PRO A 8 35.24 -1.83 17.60
CA PRO A 8 34.19 -1.31 18.47
C PRO A 8 33.02 -0.71 17.67
N GLY A 9 31.80 -1.19 17.94
CA GLY A 9 30.57 -0.72 17.30
C GLY A 9 29.62 -1.88 17.02
N LEU A 10 28.40 -1.59 16.56
CA LEU A 10 27.48 -2.60 16.03
C LEU A 10 26.68 -1.98 14.88
N GLU A 11 27.19 -2.19 13.68
CA GLU A 11 26.59 -1.70 12.45
C GLU A 11 26.65 -2.80 11.38
N ALA A 12 25.61 -2.89 10.56
CA ALA A 12 25.57 -3.75 9.40
C ALA A 12 24.87 -3.02 8.26
N SER A 13 25.34 -3.23 7.03
CA SER A 13 24.72 -2.69 5.82
C SER A 13 24.54 -3.79 4.79
N HIS A 14 23.43 -3.74 4.07
CA HIS A 14 23.09 -4.71 3.03
C HIS A 14 22.45 -3.99 1.85
N VAL A 15 22.72 -4.47 0.65
CA VAL A 15 22.05 -4.05 -0.59
C VAL A 15 21.25 -5.23 -1.10
N LEU A 16 19.93 -5.06 -1.22
CA LEU A 16 19.04 -6.07 -1.75
C LEU A 16 18.75 -5.78 -3.22
N ALA A 17 19.05 -6.74 -4.09
CA ALA A 17 18.60 -6.77 -5.48
C ALA A 17 17.61 -7.95 -5.62
N PRO A 18 16.29 -7.70 -5.76
CA PRO A 18 15.31 -8.76 -5.91
C PRO A 18 15.58 -9.55 -7.20
N GLU A 19 15.49 -10.88 -7.14
CA GLU A 19 15.63 -11.73 -8.33
C GLU A 19 14.41 -11.63 -9.26
N HIS A 20 13.25 -11.28 -8.69
CA HIS A 20 11.96 -11.19 -9.37
C HIS A 20 11.14 -10.01 -8.85
N GLU A 21 10.18 -9.57 -9.65
CA GLU A 21 9.19 -8.58 -9.26
C GLU A 21 8.24 -9.11 -8.19
N VAL A 22 7.76 -8.21 -7.35
CA VAL A 22 6.69 -8.48 -6.38
C VAL A 22 5.39 -7.95 -6.95
N TRP A 23 4.44 -8.85 -7.20
CA TRP A 23 3.12 -8.50 -7.70
C TRP A 23 2.12 -8.55 -6.54
N SER A 24 1.51 -7.41 -6.23
CA SER A 24 0.35 -7.36 -5.34
C SER A 24 -0.94 -7.68 -6.10
N GLY A 25 -1.98 -8.02 -5.36
CA GLY A 25 -3.33 -8.25 -5.88
C GLY A 25 -4.33 -7.32 -5.21
N GLY A 26 -5.53 -7.23 -5.78
CA GLY A 26 -6.60 -6.44 -5.18
C GLY A 26 -7.82 -6.37 -6.08
N ALA A 27 -8.90 -5.86 -5.51
CA ALA A 27 -10.13 -5.59 -6.24
C ALA A 27 -10.83 -4.38 -5.63
N VAL A 28 -11.33 -3.50 -6.49
CA VAL A 28 -12.13 -2.34 -6.11
C VAL A 28 -13.45 -2.39 -6.86
N VAL A 29 -14.54 -2.27 -6.13
CA VAL A 29 -15.91 -2.27 -6.67
C VAL A 29 -16.63 -1.01 -6.22
N ALA A 30 -17.13 -0.24 -7.17
CA ALA A 30 -17.92 0.96 -6.94
C ALA A 30 -19.36 0.74 -7.41
N ALA A 31 -20.33 0.94 -6.51
CA ALA A 31 -21.72 1.12 -6.87
C ALA A 31 -21.98 2.61 -7.03
N VAL A 32 -22.38 3.02 -8.24
CA VAL A 32 -22.67 4.42 -8.58
C VAL A 32 -24.09 4.56 -9.11
N ARG A 33 -24.73 5.67 -8.75
CA ARG A 33 -25.98 6.12 -9.39
C ARG A 33 -25.64 7.29 -10.30
N VAL A 34 -26.20 7.28 -11.51
CA VAL A 34 -26.00 8.35 -12.50
C VAL A 34 -27.33 9.07 -12.72
N GLU A 35 -27.34 10.38 -12.58
CA GLU A 35 -28.47 11.23 -12.91
C GLU A 35 -28.62 11.31 -14.43
N ARG A 36 -29.81 11.03 -14.95
CA ARG A 36 -30.03 10.89 -16.39
C ARG A 36 -29.96 12.23 -17.11
N GLU A 37 -30.43 13.29 -16.46
CA GLU A 37 -30.54 14.62 -17.06
C GLU A 37 -29.19 15.33 -17.16
N THR A 38 -28.34 15.19 -16.15
CA THR A 38 -27.05 15.90 -16.05
C THR A 38 -25.84 15.02 -16.34
N GLY A 39 -25.98 13.69 -16.21
CA GLY A 39 -24.86 12.75 -16.25
C GLY A 39 -24.00 12.75 -14.98
N GLU A 40 -24.35 13.53 -13.96
CA GLU A 40 -23.64 13.53 -12.68
C GLU A 40 -23.80 12.18 -11.98
N PHE A 41 -22.74 11.70 -11.34
CA PHE A 41 -22.80 10.46 -10.58
C PHE A 41 -22.63 10.70 -9.08
N VAL A 42 -23.23 9.82 -8.29
CA VAL A 42 -23.02 9.73 -6.85
C VAL A 42 -22.46 8.34 -6.55
N LEU A 43 -21.36 8.29 -5.81
CA LEU A 43 -20.85 7.04 -5.26
C LEU A 43 -21.75 6.63 -4.09
N GLU A 44 -22.49 5.55 -4.28
CA GLU A 44 -23.38 5.00 -3.26
C GLU A 44 -22.61 4.03 -2.34
N ARG A 45 -21.64 3.30 -2.90
CA ARG A 45 -20.78 2.39 -2.12
C ARG A 45 -19.45 2.13 -2.81
N LEU A 46 -18.38 2.09 -2.03
CA LEU A 46 -17.07 1.57 -2.44
C LEU A 46 -16.71 0.36 -1.58
N VAL A 47 -16.19 -0.70 -2.19
CA VAL A 47 -15.55 -1.83 -1.51
C VAL A 47 -14.16 -2.00 -2.11
N TRP A 48 -13.15 -2.05 -1.26
CA TRP A 48 -11.76 -2.22 -1.65
C TRP A 48 -11.17 -3.40 -0.86
N ILE A 49 -10.50 -4.32 -1.56
CA ILE A 49 -9.63 -5.33 -0.97
C ILE A 49 -8.25 -5.22 -1.63
N ASP A 50 -7.21 -5.21 -0.82
CA ASP A 50 -5.81 -5.18 -1.26
C ASP A 50 -5.06 -6.37 -0.66
N ASP A 51 -4.28 -7.08 -1.48
CA ASP A 51 -3.38 -8.16 -1.09
C ASP A 51 -1.95 -7.74 -1.43
N ALA A 52 -1.30 -7.12 -0.46
CA ALA A 52 0.10 -6.74 -0.52
C ALA A 52 1.03 -7.82 0.09
N GLY A 53 0.52 -9.03 0.33
CA GLY A 53 1.22 -10.05 1.09
C GLY A 53 1.34 -9.72 2.57
N THR A 54 2.57 -9.62 3.09
CA THR A 54 2.77 -9.38 4.53
C THR A 54 2.62 -7.90 4.87
N ILE A 55 1.56 -7.56 5.59
CA ILE A 55 1.33 -6.21 6.10
C ILE A 55 2.22 -5.96 7.33
N VAL A 56 3.25 -5.12 7.16
CA VAL A 56 4.18 -4.75 8.24
C VAL A 56 3.52 -3.87 9.29
N ASN A 57 2.70 -2.91 8.85
CA ASN A 57 1.99 -1.99 9.73
C ASN A 57 0.57 -1.73 9.18
N PRO A 58 -0.48 -2.28 9.82
CA PRO A 58 -1.86 -2.11 9.35
C PRO A 58 -2.34 -0.65 9.32
N LEU A 59 -1.97 0.16 10.31
CA LEU A 59 -2.38 1.57 10.37
C LEU A 59 -1.83 2.37 9.18
N LEU A 60 -0.57 2.13 8.82
CA LEU A 60 0.03 2.79 7.66
C LEU A 60 -0.55 2.27 6.35
N ALA A 61 -0.82 0.96 6.26
CA ALA A 61 -1.45 0.36 5.10
C ALA A 61 -2.85 0.96 4.84
N ASP A 62 -3.68 1.08 5.88
CA ASP A 62 -4.99 1.72 5.78
C ASP A 62 -4.86 3.19 5.31
N GLY A 63 -3.90 3.93 5.86
CA GLY A 63 -3.63 5.32 5.43
C GLY A 63 -3.16 5.45 3.98
N GLN A 64 -2.46 4.44 3.43
CA GLN A 64 -2.11 4.40 2.01
C GLN A 64 -3.35 4.23 1.13
N LEU A 65 -4.29 3.36 1.53
CA LEU A 65 -5.55 3.16 0.82
C LEU A 65 -6.37 4.46 0.79
N ASP A 66 -6.52 5.13 1.93
CA ASP A 66 -7.24 6.41 2.01
C ASP A 66 -6.59 7.49 1.14
N GLY A 67 -5.27 7.64 1.22
CA GLY A 67 -4.53 8.61 0.40
C GLY A 67 -4.67 8.33 -1.10
N SER A 68 -4.62 7.06 -1.50
CA SER A 68 -4.80 6.66 -2.88
C SER A 68 -6.23 6.91 -3.39
N LEU A 69 -7.25 6.70 -2.56
CA LEU A 69 -8.64 7.01 -2.90
C LEU A 69 -8.82 8.52 -3.09
N ALA A 70 -8.29 9.33 -2.18
CA ALA A 70 -8.33 10.78 -2.29
C ALA A 70 -7.68 11.26 -3.60
N GLN A 71 -6.51 10.69 -3.95
CA GLN A 71 -5.84 11.00 -5.22
C GLN A 71 -6.63 10.54 -6.44
N ALA A 72 -7.26 9.36 -6.39
CA ALA A 72 -8.07 8.84 -7.48
C ALA A 72 -9.35 9.68 -7.70
N TRP A 73 -9.86 10.31 -6.65
CA TRP A 73 -11.06 11.13 -6.70
C TRP A 73 -10.84 12.46 -7.44
N GLY A 74 -9.61 12.99 -7.41
CA GLY A 74 -9.23 14.27 -8.01
C GLY A 74 -9.14 15.41 -7.01
#